data_AF-A0A3B0YJH3-F1
#
_entry.id   AF-A0A3B0YJH3-F1
#
_cell.length_a   1.000
_cell.length_b   1.000
_cell.length_c   1.000
_cell.angle_alpha   90.00
_cell.angle_beta   90.00
_cell.angle_gamma   90.00
#
_symmetry.space_group_name_H-M   'P 1'
#
loop_
_entity.id
_entity.type
_entity.pdbx_description
1 polymer ?
#
loop_
_entity_poly.entity_id
_entity_poly.type
_entity_poly.pdbx_seq_one_letter_code
_entity_poly.pdbx_strand_id
1 'polypeptide(L)'
;LQEEYPDLVFVENTELESEQLLSLVWEQVIDYTVADSNEVAITRRFYPELRVAFDLNAADHLAWAFPPGEDHSLQDKANEYLRSLRDSGELQRLLDRYYSYVANFDYVGTRRYMRHIEQRLPDFRAWFEEAGEKMNIDWRLLAAIGYQESHWNPKAISPTGVRGLMMLTQDTMKQLGLKASRHNPQASIEGGARYIAQVKNKIPKRITEPDRTWMALAAYNIGSGHLEDARILAQSEGDNPDKWIDVKKYLPLLSQKKWYSRVRHGYARGQEPVRYVENIRSYYDILVWINEREHPPQIPTRALTITSPVL
;
A
#
# COMPACT_ATOMS: atom_id res chain seq x y z
N LEU A 1 27.97 22.89 14.27
CA LEU A 1 28.60 21.80 13.47
C LEU A 1 29.89 22.27 12.80
N GLN A 2 29.89 23.28 11.93
CA GLN A 2 31.15 23.79 11.33
C GLN A 2 32.14 24.40 12.32
N GLU A 3 31.66 24.93 13.45
CA GLU A 3 32.54 25.38 14.55
C GLU A 3 33.31 24.21 15.21
N GLU A 4 32.74 23.00 15.21
CA GLU A 4 33.31 21.80 15.82
C GLU A 4 34.05 20.92 14.80
N TYR A 5 33.63 20.96 13.53
CA TYR A 5 34.22 20.25 12.40
C TYR A 5 34.48 21.22 11.24
N PRO A 6 35.62 21.95 11.25
CA PRO A 6 35.89 23.01 10.27
C PRO A 6 36.02 22.53 8.82
N ASP A 7 36.40 21.26 8.63
CA ASP A 7 36.54 20.65 7.31
C ASP A 7 35.21 20.13 6.72
N LEU A 8 34.10 20.22 7.48
CA LEU A 8 32.78 19.78 7.03
C LEU A 8 32.18 20.80 6.05
N VAL A 9 32.10 20.41 4.78
CA VAL A 9 31.44 21.17 3.73
C VAL A 9 30.07 20.57 3.45
N PHE A 10 29.03 21.37 3.56
CA PHE A 10 27.66 21.01 3.17
C PHE A 10 26.99 22.20 2.50
N VAL A 11 25.91 21.93 1.75
CA VAL A 11 25.11 22.95 1.07
C VAL A 11 23.68 22.82 1.58
N GLU A 12 23.13 23.94 2.05
CA GLU A 12 21.70 24.04 2.37
C GLU A 12 20.94 24.36 1.09
N ASN A 13 19.85 23.63 0.84
CA ASN A 13 18.97 23.87 -0.30
C ASN A 13 17.59 24.25 0.22
N THR A 14 17.09 25.42 -0.18
CA THR A 14 15.78 25.96 0.23
C THR A 14 14.69 25.79 -0.83
N GLU A 15 15.02 25.19 -1.97
CA GLU A 15 14.12 25.01 -3.13
C GLU A 15 13.65 23.56 -3.29
N LEU A 16 14.43 22.60 -2.76
CA LEU A 16 14.17 21.17 -2.87
C LEU A 16 13.69 20.59 -1.55
N GLU A 17 12.67 19.75 -1.65
CA GLU A 17 12.19 18.91 -0.55
C GLU A 17 13.11 17.70 -0.33
N SER A 18 13.02 17.08 0.84
CA SER A 18 13.83 15.89 1.20
C SER A 18 13.73 14.75 0.17
N GLU A 19 12.55 14.51 -0.40
CA GLU A 19 12.36 13.48 -1.43
C GLU A 19 13.23 13.76 -2.68
N GLN A 20 13.33 15.03 -3.08
CA GLN A 20 14.14 15.44 -4.23
C GLN A 20 15.64 15.37 -3.91
N LEU A 21 16.06 15.70 -2.70
CA LEU A 21 17.44 15.50 -2.28
C LEU A 21 17.81 14.01 -2.26
N LEU A 22 16.91 13.15 -1.79
CA LEU A 22 17.08 11.70 -1.85
C LEU A 22 17.15 11.19 -3.30
N SER A 23 16.39 11.78 -4.24
CA SER A 23 16.51 11.43 -5.66
C SER A 23 17.87 11.83 -6.23
N LEU A 24 18.43 12.99 -5.84
CA LEU A 24 19.76 13.41 -6.29
C LEU A 24 20.87 12.48 -5.78
N VAL A 25 20.74 11.94 -4.56
CA VAL A 25 21.65 10.89 -4.06
C VAL A 25 21.53 9.63 -4.92
N TRP A 26 20.31 9.22 -5.23
CA TRP A 26 20.05 8.04 -6.05
C TRP A 26 20.62 8.19 -7.48
N GLU A 27 20.49 9.38 -8.06
CA GLU A 27 21.04 9.75 -9.37
C GLU A 27 22.57 9.99 -9.34
N GLN A 28 23.21 9.89 -8.17
CA GLN A 28 24.64 10.14 -7.96
C GLN A 28 25.07 11.58 -8.32
N VAL A 29 24.14 12.53 -8.20
CA VAL A 29 24.42 13.97 -8.36
C VAL A 29 25.07 14.52 -7.09
N ILE A 30 24.67 14.02 -5.93
CA ILE A 30 25.27 14.31 -4.63
C ILE A 30 25.60 13.01 -3.90
N ASP A 31 26.64 13.01 -3.07
CA ASP A 31 27.10 11.79 -2.38
C ASP A 31 26.21 11.41 -1.18
N TYR A 32 25.76 12.42 -0.43
CA TYR A 32 25.01 12.24 0.82
C TYR A 32 23.94 13.31 0.97
N THR A 33 22.86 12.96 1.67
CA THR A 33 21.88 13.90 2.20
C THR A 33 21.48 13.46 3.61
N VAL A 34 20.81 14.35 4.34
CA VAL A 34 20.17 14.05 5.63
C VAL A 34 18.66 14.17 5.43
N ALA A 35 17.91 13.18 5.90
CA ALA A 35 16.45 13.16 5.82
C ALA A 35 15.86 12.37 6.98
N ASP A 36 14.60 12.63 7.31
CA ASP A 36 13.94 11.92 8.40
C ASP A 36 13.70 10.44 8.06
N SER A 37 13.79 9.61 9.08
CA SER A 37 13.68 8.15 8.97
C SER A 37 12.38 7.67 8.28
N ASN A 38 11.25 8.35 8.52
CA ASN A 38 9.96 8.07 7.89
C ASN A 38 9.94 8.42 6.40
N GLU A 39 10.60 9.51 5.99
CA GLU A 39 10.76 9.88 4.58
C GLU A 39 11.66 8.88 3.86
N VAL A 40 12.81 8.54 4.46
CA VAL A 40 13.72 7.53 3.90
C VAL A 40 13.02 6.17 3.75
N ALA A 41 12.20 5.77 4.73
CA ALA A 41 11.43 4.52 4.66
C ALA A 41 10.47 4.50 3.46
N ILE A 42 9.78 5.61 3.17
CA ILE A 42 8.90 5.74 2.00
C ILE A 42 9.73 5.72 0.72
N THR A 43 10.72 6.60 0.63
CA THR A 43 11.42 6.91 -0.61
C THR A 43 12.27 5.74 -1.13
N ARG A 44 12.82 4.89 -0.25
CA ARG A 44 13.58 3.69 -0.65
C ARG A 44 12.79 2.72 -1.52
N ARG A 45 11.47 2.78 -1.53
CA ARG A 45 10.63 1.95 -2.43
C ARG A 45 10.72 2.39 -3.87
N PHE A 46 10.89 3.68 -4.10
CA PHE A 46 11.00 4.29 -5.42
C PHE A 46 12.46 4.36 -5.88
N TYR A 47 13.38 4.45 -4.92
CA TYR A 47 14.83 4.50 -5.14
C TYR A 47 15.53 3.37 -4.34
N PRO A 48 15.42 2.10 -4.76
CA PRO A 48 15.85 0.95 -3.95
C PRO A 48 17.35 0.88 -3.63
N GLU A 49 18.17 1.60 -4.38
CA GLU A 49 19.62 1.71 -4.20
C GLU A 49 20.00 2.64 -3.04
N LEU A 50 19.07 3.47 -2.55
CA LEU A 50 19.30 4.29 -1.38
C LEU A 50 19.56 3.43 -0.14
N ARG A 51 20.59 3.84 0.61
CA ARG A 51 21.03 3.17 1.84
C ARG A 51 21.16 4.19 2.96
N VAL A 52 20.71 3.79 4.15
CA VAL A 52 20.99 4.52 5.38
C VAL A 52 22.44 4.23 5.76
N ALA A 53 23.24 5.29 5.92
CA ALA A 53 24.62 5.17 6.37
C ALA A 53 24.67 4.95 7.90
N PHE A 54 24.08 5.88 8.65
CA PHE A 54 23.96 5.84 10.12
C PHE A 54 22.91 6.86 10.57
N ASP A 55 22.44 6.72 11.81
CA ASP A 55 21.52 7.67 12.44
C ASP A 55 22.31 8.80 13.11
N LEU A 56 21.92 10.05 12.90
CA LEU A 56 22.66 11.23 13.40
C LEU A 56 22.32 11.58 14.86
N ASN A 57 21.05 11.48 15.25
CA ASN A 57 20.55 11.84 16.57
C ASN A 57 19.70 10.71 17.17
N ALA A 58 19.43 10.80 18.49
CA ALA A 58 18.35 10.03 19.10
C ALA A 58 17.00 10.45 18.48
N ALA A 59 16.05 9.52 18.43
CA ALA A 59 14.75 9.75 17.78
C ALA A 59 14.03 11.00 18.34
N ASP A 60 13.99 12.06 17.56
CA ASP A 60 13.24 13.28 17.88
C ASP A 60 11.76 13.11 17.52
N HIS A 61 10.89 13.74 18.30
CA HIS A 61 9.44 13.71 18.07
C HIS A 61 9.02 14.86 17.15
N LEU A 62 8.26 14.55 16.11
CA LEU A 62 7.59 15.57 15.29
C LEU A 62 6.59 16.36 16.13
N ALA A 63 6.55 17.67 15.92
CA ALA A 63 5.64 18.59 16.59
C ALA A 63 5.13 19.65 15.62
N TRP A 64 3.91 20.15 15.86
CA TRP A 64 3.40 21.30 15.13
C TRP A 64 4.01 22.59 15.68
N ALA A 65 4.55 23.41 14.77
CA ALA A 65 5.07 24.73 15.10
C ALA A 65 3.94 25.78 15.07
N PHE A 66 3.95 26.69 16.03
CA PHE A 66 3.04 27.84 16.09
C PHE A 66 3.84 29.13 16.17
N PRO A 67 3.34 30.25 15.60
CA PRO A 67 4.00 31.55 15.74
C PRO A 67 4.22 31.91 17.22
N PRO A 68 5.37 32.48 17.58
CA PRO A 68 5.60 32.94 18.95
C PRO A 68 4.66 34.11 19.28
N GLY A 69 4.12 34.13 20.50
CA GLY A 69 3.22 35.18 20.97
C GLY A 69 2.69 34.89 22.38
N GLU A 70 1.95 35.83 22.97
CA GLU A 70 1.32 35.67 24.29
C GLU A 70 -0.01 34.91 24.23
N ASP A 71 -0.64 34.84 23.04
CA ASP A 71 -1.88 34.08 22.84
C ASP A 71 -1.57 32.63 22.46
N HIS A 72 -1.80 31.73 23.41
CA HIS A 72 -1.63 30.28 23.24
C HIS A 72 -2.93 29.53 22.96
N SER A 73 -4.06 30.22 22.76
CA SER A 73 -5.38 29.58 22.66
C SER A 73 -5.46 28.50 21.57
N LEU A 74 -4.86 28.74 20.40
CA LEU A 74 -4.79 27.76 19.31
C LEU A 74 -3.83 26.62 19.63
N GLN A 75 -2.65 26.93 20.18
CA GLN A 75 -1.65 25.94 20.57
C GLN A 75 -2.20 24.98 21.62
N ASP A 76 -2.94 25.50 22.62
CA ASP A 76 -3.59 24.72 23.66
C ASP A 76 -4.65 23.78 23.07
N LYS A 77 -5.47 24.27 22.13
CA LYS A 77 -6.45 23.45 21.44
C LYS A 77 -5.82 22.37 20.56
N ALA A 78 -4.73 22.69 19.87
CA ALA A 78 -3.97 21.72 19.09
C ALA A 78 -3.35 20.64 19.99
N ASN A 79 -2.79 21.01 21.14
CA ASN A 79 -2.26 20.09 22.12
C ASN A 79 -3.35 19.18 22.70
N GLU A 80 -4.53 19.73 23.03
CA GLU A 80 -5.69 18.95 23.46
C GLU A 80 -6.11 17.93 22.39
N TYR A 81 -6.19 18.37 21.14
CA TYR A 81 -6.52 17.53 20.00
C TYR A 81 -5.49 16.40 19.81
N LEU A 82 -4.19 16.69 19.76
CA LEU A 82 -3.13 15.69 19.58
C LEU A 82 -3.08 14.69 20.74
N ARG A 83 -3.30 15.15 21.98
CA ARG A 83 -3.46 14.25 23.14
C ARG A 83 -4.66 13.34 22.97
N SER A 84 -5.81 13.88 22.56
CA SER A 84 -7.03 13.09 22.33
C SER A 84 -6.83 12.03 21.25
N LEU A 85 -6.12 12.33 20.15
CA LEU A 85 -5.78 11.38 19.10
C LEU A 85 -4.84 10.27 19.58
N ARG A 86 -3.86 10.61 20.42
CA ARG A 86 -2.93 9.64 20.99
C ARG A 86 -3.63 8.73 21.98
N ASP A 87 -4.40 9.31 22.91
CA ASP A 87 -5.08 8.58 23.98
C ASP A 87 -6.20 7.68 23.42
N SER A 88 -6.84 8.08 22.32
CA SER A 88 -7.80 7.25 21.57
C SER A 88 -7.16 6.18 20.68
N GLY A 89 -5.83 6.21 20.50
CA GLY A 89 -5.09 5.38 19.55
C GLY A 89 -5.35 5.70 18.07
N GLU A 90 -6.09 6.76 17.76
CA GLU A 90 -6.34 7.22 16.38
C GLU A 90 -5.06 7.68 15.68
N LEU A 91 -4.14 8.33 16.40
CA LEU A 91 -2.84 8.73 15.85
C LEU A 91 -2.04 7.51 15.39
N GLN A 92 -1.97 6.45 16.21
CA GLN A 92 -1.27 5.23 15.81
C GLN A 92 -1.93 4.58 14.60
N ARG A 93 -3.27 4.57 14.53
CA ARG A 93 -4.00 4.05 13.36
C ARG A 93 -3.71 4.86 12.09
N LEU A 94 -3.55 6.18 12.22
CA LEU A 94 -3.15 7.05 11.12
C LEU A 94 -1.74 6.71 10.66
N LEU A 95 -0.78 6.65 11.59
CA LEU A 95 0.60 6.30 11.29
C LEU A 95 0.69 4.91 10.65
N ASP A 96 0.02 3.90 11.18
CA ASP A 96 0.04 2.56 10.61
C ASP A 96 -0.61 2.52 9.22
N ARG A 97 -1.67 3.30 9.00
CA ARG A 97 -2.34 3.39 7.70
C ARG A 97 -1.37 3.85 6.61
N TYR A 98 -0.50 4.81 6.91
CA TYR A 98 0.44 5.40 5.96
C TYR A 98 1.82 4.71 5.93
N TYR A 99 2.35 4.27 7.08
CA TYR A 99 3.74 3.81 7.19
C TYR A 99 3.91 2.31 7.45
N SER A 100 2.90 1.60 8.00
CA SER A 100 3.08 0.18 8.43
C SER A 100 3.50 -0.75 7.30
N TYR A 101 2.93 -0.57 6.11
CA TYR A 101 3.23 -1.41 4.94
C TYR A 101 4.46 -0.93 4.15
N VAL A 102 5.03 0.22 4.55
CA VAL A 102 6.21 0.84 3.96
C VAL A 102 7.48 0.41 4.71
N ALA A 103 7.37 0.26 6.04
CA ALA A 103 8.50 -0.05 6.92
C ALA A 103 9.23 -1.37 6.58
N ASN A 104 8.52 -2.36 6.02
CA ASN A 104 9.10 -3.64 5.61
C ASN A 104 9.62 -3.58 4.18
N PHE A 105 10.76 -2.92 3.97
CA PHE A 105 11.37 -2.80 2.64
C PHE A 105 12.08 -4.10 2.20
N ASP A 106 11.55 -4.78 1.17
CA ASP A 106 12.22 -5.88 0.46
C ASP A 106 13.00 -5.34 -0.75
N TYR A 107 14.30 -5.12 -0.58
CA TYR A 107 15.20 -4.64 -1.65
C TYR A 107 15.18 -5.55 -2.89
N VAL A 108 15.33 -6.87 -2.68
CA VAL A 108 15.46 -7.83 -3.78
C VAL A 108 14.14 -7.96 -4.53
N GLY A 109 13.03 -8.03 -3.80
CA GLY A 109 11.69 -8.02 -4.37
C GLY A 109 11.39 -6.75 -5.16
N THR A 110 11.72 -5.58 -4.61
CA THR A 110 11.49 -4.28 -5.25
C THR A 110 12.29 -4.12 -6.54
N ARG A 111 13.59 -4.43 -6.53
CA ARG A 111 14.44 -4.42 -7.75
C ARG A 111 13.91 -5.38 -8.82
N ARG A 112 13.43 -6.56 -8.42
CA ARG A 112 12.83 -7.52 -9.35
C ARG A 112 11.50 -7.02 -9.90
N TYR A 113 10.69 -6.34 -9.10
CA TYR A 113 9.43 -5.74 -9.53
C TYR A 113 9.66 -4.66 -10.57
N MET A 114 10.52 -3.68 -10.28
CA MET A 114 10.86 -2.61 -11.23
C MET A 114 11.37 -3.15 -12.56
N ARG A 115 12.27 -4.14 -12.53
CA ARG A 115 12.73 -4.81 -13.76
C ARG A 115 11.58 -5.45 -14.55
N HIS A 116 10.64 -6.09 -13.87
CA HIS A 116 9.48 -6.70 -14.55
C HIS A 116 8.50 -5.63 -15.08
N ILE A 117 8.42 -4.44 -14.47
CA ILE A 117 7.62 -3.33 -14.99
C ILE A 117 8.14 -2.95 -16.38
N GLU A 118 9.45 -2.85 -16.54
CA GLU A 118 10.07 -2.56 -17.84
C GLU A 118 9.95 -3.74 -18.82
N GLN A 119 10.16 -4.97 -18.35
CA GLN A 119 10.36 -6.13 -19.24
C GLN A 119 9.09 -6.95 -19.54
N ARG A 120 8.06 -6.88 -18.70
CA ARG A 120 6.88 -7.77 -18.79
C ARG A 120 5.56 -7.02 -18.83
N LEU A 121 5.41 -5.94 -18.06
CA LEU A 121 4.15 -5.20 -18.02
C LEU A 121 3.70 -4.66 -19.39
N PRO A 122 4.59 -4.18 -20.31
CA PRO A 122 4.17 -3.65 -21.60
C PRO A 122 3.35 -4.64 -22.43
N ASP A 123 3.66 -5.94 -22.34
CA ASP A 123 2.94 -7.01 -23.05
C ASP A 123 1.48 -7.17 -22.58
N PHE A 124 1.15 -6.69 -21.37
CA PHE A 124 -0.15 -6.90 -20.72
C PHE A 124 -0.88 -5.59 -20.40
N ARG A 125 -0.21 -4.44 -20.49
CA ARG A 125 -0.71 -3.12 -20.06
C ARG A 125 -2.06 -2.79 -20.66
N ALA A 126 -2.21 -2.90 -21.98
CA ALA A 126 -3.46 -2.60 -22.67
C ALA A 126 -4.64 -3.43 -22.15
N TRP A 127 -4.42 -4.70 -21.79
CA TRP A 127 -5.48 -5.56 -21.23
C TRP A 127 -5.83 -5.19 -19.79
N PHE A 128 -4.86 -4.72 -18.99
CA PHE A 128 -5.15 -4.18 -17.67
C PHE A 128 -5.93 -2.87 -17.75
N GLU A 129 -5.55 -1.96 -18.65
CA GLU A 129 -6.24 -0.69 -18.90
C GLU A 129 -7.69 -0.94 -19.34
N GLU A 130 -7.89 -1.80 -20.35
CA GLU A 130 -9.23 -2.18 -20.84
C GLU A 130 -10.08 -2.82 -19.73
N ALA A 131 -9.50 -3.73 -18.94
CA ALA A 131 -10.22 -4.40 -17.85
C ALA A 131 -10.55 -3.43 -16.71
N GLY A 132 -9.64 -2.50 -16.42
CA GLY A 132 -9.81 -1.47 -15.41
C GLY A 132 -10.94 -0.51 -15.75
N GLU A 133 -10.97 -0.03 -17.00
CA GLU A 133 -12.05 0.82 -17.51
C GLU A 133 -13.40 0.11 -17.41
N LYS A 134 -13.51 -1.13 -17.91
CA LYS A 134 -14.77 -1.89 -17.88
C LYS A 134 -15.31 -2.14 -16.48
N MET A 135 -14.42 -2.38 -15.51
CA MET A 135 -14.80 -2.72 -14.14
C MET A 135 -14.81 -1.51 -13.19
N ASN A 136 -14.46 -0.32 -13.67
CA ASN A 136 -14.24 0.90 -12.87
C ASN A 136 -13.25 0.65 -11.71
N ILE A 137 -12.10 0.07 -12.04
CA ILE A 137 -10.99 -0.20 -11.13
C ILE A 137 -9.72 0.35 -11.76
N ASP A 138 -8.87 1.01 -10.98
CA ASP A 138 -7.56 1.47 -11.46
C ASP A 138 -6.76 0.30 -12.04
N TRP A 139 -6.35 0.41 -13.31
CA TRP A 139 -5.62 -0.64 -14.00
C TRP A 139 -4.30 -0.98 -13.31
N ARG A 140 -3.67 0.00 -12.64
CA ARG A 140 -2.42 -0.20 -11.89
C ARG A 140 -2.65 -1.11 -10.69
N LEU A 141 -3.83 -1.04 -10.06
CA LEU A 141 -4.22 -1.96 -8.98
C LEU A 141 -4.43 -3.38 -9.54
N LEU A 142 -5.06 -3.52 -10.70
CA LEU A 142 -5.21 -4.83 -11.36
C LEU A 142 -3.85 -5.42 -11.74
N ALA A 143 -2.93 -4.60 -12.25
CA ALA A 143 -1.56 -4.99 -12.55
C ALA A 143 -0.81 -5.43 -11.29
N ALA A 144 -0.94 -4.69 -10.19
CA ALA A 144 -0.36 -5.04 -8.88
C ALA A 144 -0.89 -6.39 -8.36
N ILE A 145 -2.19 -6.67 -8.49
CA ILE A 145 -2.77 -7.98 -8.19
C ILE A 145 -2.12 -9.06 -9.07
N GLY A 146 -2.07 -8.86 -10.40
CA GLY A 146 -1.46 -9.82 -11.31
C GLY A 146 0.02 -10.09 -11.03
N TYR A 147 0.76 -9.10 -10.52
CA TYR A 147 2.14 -9.29 -10.09
C TYR A 147 2.22 -10.13 -8.83
N GLN A 148 1.41 -9.83 -7.82
CA GLN A 148 1.36 -10.63 -6.59
C GLN A 148 0.96 -12.09 -6.86
N GLU A 149 0.08 -12.32 -7.84
CA GLU A 149 -0.41 -13.66 -8.19
C GLU A 149 0.63 -14.50 -8.96
N SER A 150 1.27 -13.93 -9.99
CA SER A 150 2.11 -14.71 -10.91
C SER A 150 3.42 -14.06 -11.32
N HIS A 151 3.74 -12.87 -10.80
CA HIS A 151 4.79 -12.00 -11.33
C HIS A 151 4.61 -11.74 -12.84
N TRP A 152 3.35 -11.59 -13.26
CA TRP A 152 2.90 -11.50 -14.65
C TRP A 152 3.34 -12.68 -15.54
N ASN A 153 3.34 -13.89 -14.99
CA ASN A 153 3.64 -15.10 -15.75
C ASN A 153 2.33 -15.79 -16.19
N PRO A 154 1.94 -15.74 -17.48
CA PRO A 154 0.71 -16.37 -17.95
C PRO A 154 0.77 -17.92 -17.91
N LYS A 155 1.96 -18.50 -17.76
CA LYS A 155 2.18 -19.94 -17.62
C LYS A 155 2.24 -20.40 -16.16
N ALA A 156 1.98 -19.52 -15.19
CA ALA A 156 2.00 -19.89 -13.78
C ALA A 156 0.97 -20.99 -13.45
N ILE A 157 1.40 -21.96 -12.64
CA ILE A 157 0.62 -23.11 -12.19
C ILE A 157 0.90 -23.31 -10.71
N SER A 158 -0.16 -23.42 -9.90
CA SER A 158 -0.07 -23.79 -8.49
C SER A 158 -0.51 -25.25 -8.27
N PRO A 159 0.07 -25.95 -7.28
CA PRO A 159 -0.44 -27.22 -6.77
C PRO A 159 -1.90 -27.14 -6.28
N THR A 160 -2.36 -25.96 -5.85
CA THR A 160 -3.73 -25.72 -5.37
C THR A 160 -4.76 -25.57 -6.49
N GLY A 161 -4.35 -25.73 -7.75
CA GLY A 161 -5.26 -25.77 -8.91
C GLY A 161 -5.55 -24.41 -9.56
N VAL A 162 -5.09 -23.30 -9.00
CA VAL A 162 -5.10 -21.97 -9.64
C VAL A 162 -4.01 -21.84 -10.72
N ARG A 163 -4.30 -21.10 -11.80
CA ARG A 163 -3.42 -20.98 -12.98
C ARG A 163 -3.55 -19.62 -13.66
N GLY A 164 -2.51 -19.26 -14.42
CA GLY A 164 -2.52 -18.08 -15.28
C GLY A 164 -2.06 -16.80 -14.60
N LEU A 165 -2.17 -15.70 -15.32
CA LEU A 165 -1.63 -14.41 -14.90
C LEU A 165 -2.27 -13.90 -13.59
N MET A 166 -3.58 -14.05 -13.46
CA MET A 166 -4.36 -13.67 -12.26
C MET A 166 -4.68 -14.86 -11.34
N MET A 167 -4.04 -16.02 -11.55
CA MET A 167 -4.16 -17.23 -10.73
C MET A 167 -5.62 -17.61 -10.39
N LEU A 168 -6.44 -17.78 -11.43
CA LEU A 168 -7.85 -18.13 -11.25
C LEU A 168 -8.07 -19.64 -11.19
N THR A 169 -9.11 -20.08 -10.47
CA THR A 169 -9.58 -21.46 -10.52
C THR A 169 -10.39 -21.70 -11.80
N GLN A 170 -10.57 -22.96 -12.18
CA GLN A 170 -11.44 -23.29 -13.31
C GLN A 170 -12.91 -22.94 -13.03
N ASP A 171 -13.35 -23.08 -11.78
CA ASP A 171 -14.73 -22.80 -11.38
C ASP A 171 -15.01 -21.30 -11.36
N THR A 172 -14.04 -20.48 -10.94
CA THR A 172 -14.12 -19.02 -11.06
C THR A 172 -14.31 -18.59 -12.52
N MET A 173 -13.52 -19.15 -13.45
CA MET A 173 -13.69 -18.85 -14.88
C MET A 173 -15.09 -19.20 -15.40
N LYS A 174 -15.59 -20.38 -15.03
CA LYS A 174 -16.95 -20.83 -15.40
C LYS A 174 -18.03 -19.92 -14.83
N GLN A 175 -17.92 -19.56 -13.55
CA GLN A 175 -18.86 -18.65 -12.88
C GLN A 175 -18.91 -17.28 -13.56
N LEU A 176 -17.77 -16.81 -14.08
CA LEU A 176 -17.66 -15.55 -14.82
C LEU A 176 -18.08 -15.66 -16.30
N GLY A 177 -18.43 -16.85 -16.78
CA GLY A 177 -18.80 -17.09 -18.18
C GLY A 177 -17.63 -17.09 -19.15
N LEU A 178 -16.38 -17.14 -18.66
CA LEU A 178 -15.17 -17.13 -19.48
C LEU A 178 -14.81 -18.55 -19.92
N LYS A 179 -14.86 -18.79 -21.23
CA LYS A 179 -14.58 -20.10 -21.85
C LYS A 179 -13.12 -20.28 -22.28
N ALA A 180 -12.37 -19.18 -22.38
CA ALA A 180 -10.97 -19.20 -22.76
C ALA A 180 -10.10 -19.91 -21.70
N SER A 181 -8.94 -20.40 -22.13
CA SER A 181 -7.95 -20.99 -21.22
C SER A 181 -7.48 -19.97 -20.18
N ARG A 182 -7.26 -20.42 -18.94
CA ARG A 182 -6.64 -19.61 -17.88
C ARG A 182 -5.23 -19.14 -18.22
N HIS A 183 -4.55 -19.80 -19.15
CA HIS A 183 -3.24 -19.38 -19.65
C HIS A 183 -3.31 -18.30 -20.75
N ASN A 184 -4.50 -17.97 -21.25
CA ASN A 184 -4.68 -16.80 -22.10
C ASN A 184 -4.59 -15.54 -21.21
N PRO A 185 -3.60 -14.66 -21.41
CA PRO A 185 -3.38 -13.55 -20.48
C PRO A 185 -4.55 -12.56 -20.45
N GLN A 186 -5.10 -12.19 -21.62
CA GLN A 186 -6.26 -11.29 -21.71
C GLN A 186 -7.46 -11.83 -20.92
N ALA A 187 -7.83 -13.10 -21.14
CA ALA A 187 -8.95 -13.73 -20.43
C ALA A 187 -8.66 -13.90 -18.94
N SER A 188 -7.39 -14.14 -18.55
CA SER A 188 -6.98 -14.20 -17.15
C SER A 188 -7.12 -12.84 -16.47
N ILE A 189 -6.67 -11.76 -17.11
CA ILE A 189 -6.78 -10.38 -16.63
C ILE A 189 -8.25 -9.97 -16.50
N GLU A 190 -9.05 -10.20 -17.55
CA GLU A 190 -10.49 -9.93 -17.52
C GLU A 190 -11.19 -10.69 -16.38
N GLY A 191 -10.88 -11.98 -16.23
CA GLY A 191 -11.43 -12.81 -15.17
C GLY A 191 -11.05 -12.30 -13.78
N GLY A 192 -9.79 -11.90 -13.59
CA GLY A 192 -9.30 -11.35 -12.33
C GLY A 192 -10.01 -10.05 -11.98
N ALA A 193 -10.13 -9.13 -12.95
CA ALA A 193 -10.82 -7.85 -12.78
C ALA A 193 -12.30 -8.02 -12.44
N ARG A 194 -13.02 -8.91 -13.16
CA ARG A 194 -14.42 -9.23 -12.86
C ARG A 194 -14.56 -9.87 -11.48
N TYR A 195 -13.64 -10.77 -11.10
CA TYR A 195 -13.70 -11.44 -9.81
C TYR A 195 -13.48 -10.47 -8.65
N ILE A 196 -12.46 -9.60 -8.71
CA ILE A 196 -12.24 -8.60 -7.64
C ILE A 196 -13.41 -7.60 -7.55
N ALA A 197 -14.00 -7.18 -8.67
CA ALA A 197 -15.23 -6.38 -8.67
C ALA A 197 -16.39 -7.10 -7.97
N GLN A 198 -16.60 -8.39 -8.25
CA GLN A 198 -17.62 -9.20 -7.58
C GLN A 198 -17.36 -9.32 -6.06
N VAL A 199 -16.11 -9.53 -5.65
CA VAL A 199 -15.73 -9.59 -4.23
C VAL A 199 -15.95 -8.23 -3.56
N LYS A 200 -15.54 -7.14 -4.21
CA LYS A 200 -15.74 -5.77 -3.73
C LYS A 200 -17.22 -5.40 -3.58
N ASN A 201 -18.09 -5.92 -4.44
CA ASN A 201 -19.54 -5.73 -4.33
C ASN A 201 -20.17 -6.45 -3.13
N LYS A 202 -19.54 -7.52 -2.63
CA LYS A 202 -19.99 -8.23 -1.42
C LYS A 202 -19.58 -7.53 -0.12
N ILE A 203 -18.60 -6.62 -0.16
CA ILE A 203 -18.21 -5.83 0.99
C ILE A 203 -19.37 -4.89 1.40
N PRO A 204 -19.74 -4.78 2.70
CA PRO A 204 -20.85 -3.93 3.13
C PRO A 204 -20.73 -2.49 2.62
N LYS A 205 -21.82 -1.90 2.12
CA LYS A 205 -21.80 -0.55 1.49
C LYS A 205 -21.33 0.58 2.41
N ARG A 206 -21.46 0.42 3.73
CA ARG A 206 -20.97 1.38 4.74
C ARG A 206 -19.44 1.49 4.79
N ILE A 207 -18.72 0.47 4.29
CA ILE A 207 -17.26 0.48 4.21
C ILE A 207 -16.88 1.25 2.96
N THR A 208 -16.24 2.40 3.17
CA THR A 208 -15.84 3.35 2.14
C THR A 208 -14.41 3.07 1.65
N GLU A 209 -14.03 3.68 0.54
CA GLU A 209 -12.62 3.69 0.12
C GLU A 209 -11.75 4.46 1.14
N PRO A 210 -10.46 4.11 1.26
CA PRO A 210 -9.78 3.00 0.57
C PRO A 210 -9.95 1.64 1.27
N ASP A 211 -10.51 1.63 2.50
CA ASP A 211 -10.68 0.43 3.33
C ASP A 211 -11.47 -0.67 2.60
N ARG A 212 -12.48 -0.29 1.81
CA ARG A 212 -13.30 -1.19 0.98
C ARG A 212 -12.45 -2.02 0.03
N THR A 213 -11.50 -1.41 -0.67
CA THR A 213 -10.61 -2.10 -1.60
C THR A 213 -9.66 -3.05 -0.87
N TRP A 214 -9.09 -2.63 0.26
CA TRP A 214 -8.20 -3.48 1.07
C TRP A 214 -8.92 -4.72 1.62
N MET A 215 -10.15 -4.54 2.09
CA MET A 215 -11.00 -5.66 2.50
C MET A 215 -11.34 -6.57 1.33
N ALA A 216 -11.63 -6.02 0.14
CA ALA A 216 -11.89 -6.82 -1.05
C ALA A 216 -10.67 -7.67 -1.46
N LEU A 217 -9.45 -7.12 -1.39
CA LEU A 217 -8.21 -7.87 -1.64
C LEU A 217 -7.99 -8.98 -0.60
N ALA A 218 -8.24 -8.71 0.69
CA ALA A 218 -8.17 -9.74 1.71
C ALA A 218 -9.16 -10.87 1.43
N ALA A 219 -10.42 -10.54 1.12
CA ALA A 219 -11.45 -11.52 0.75
C ALA A 219 -11.16 -12.23 -0.58
N TYR A 220 -10.45 -11.62 -1.52
CA TYR A 220 -9.99 -12.28 -2.74
C TYR A 220 -9.03 -13.43 -2.39
N ASN A 221 -8.13 -13.20 -1.44
CA ASN A 221 -7.12 -14.17 -1.01
C ASN A 221 -7.67 -15.26 -0.07
N ILE A 222 -8.37 -14.87 1.01
CA ILE A 222 -8.82 -15.80 2.06
C ILE A 222 -10.31 -16.18 1.97
N GLY A 223 -11.07 -15.54 1.08
CA GLY A 223 -12.52 -15.70 0.99
C GLY A 223 -13.31 -14.76 1.90
N SER A 224 -14.50 -14.34 1.44
CA SER A 224 -15.35 -13.38 2.15
C SER A 224 -15.83 -13.88 3.53
N GLY A 225 -15.98 -15.20 3.72
CA GLY A 225 -16.41 -15.76 5.00
C GLY A 225 -15.40 -15.54 6.12
N HIS A 226 -14.13 -15.82 5.86
CA HIS A 226 -13.05 -15.58 6.84
C HIS A 226 -12.75 -14.10 7.04
N LEU A 227 -12.91 -13.26 6.00
CA LEU A 227 -12.88 -11.81 6.21
C LEU A 227 -14.00 -11.37 7.17
N GLU A 228 -15.22 -11.87 6.99
CA GLU A 228 -16.34 -11.53 7.88
C GLU A 228 -16.08 -11.99 9.32
N ASP A 229 -15.52 -13.19 9.50
CA ASP A 229 -15.12 -13.68 10.81
C ASP A 229 -14.12 -12.72 11.49
N ALA A 230 -13.12 -12.22 10.75
CA ALA A 230 -12.18 -11.22 11.28
C ALA A 230 -12.86 -9.89 11.63
N ARG A 231 -13.86 -9.44 10.85
CA ARG A 231 -14.66 -8.25 11.17
C ARG A 231 -15.50 -8.43 12.43
N ILE A 232 -16.10 -9.61 12.60
CA ILE A 232 -16.87 -9.96 13.81
C ILE A 232 -15.96 -9.95 15.03
N LEU A 233 -14.75 -10.53 14.92
CA LEU A 233 -13.76 -10.49 16.01
C LEU A 233 -13.37 -9.05 16.36
N ALA A 234 -13.07 -8.22 15.35
CA ALA A 234 -12.76 -6.81 15.55
C ALA A 234 -13.87 -6.09 16.34
N GLN A 235 -15.11 -6.26 15.90
CA GLN A 235 -16.27 -5.67 16.58
C GLN A 235 -16.42 -6.19 18.03
N SER A 236 -16.21 -7.49 18.25
CA SER A 236 -16.36 -8.11 19.58
C SER A 236 -15.30 -7.66 20.58
N GLU A 237 -14.12 -7.27 20.09
CA GLU A 237 -13.00 -6.80 20.90
C GLU A 237 -12.96 -5.25 20.97
N GLY A 238 -14.01 -4.57 20.50
CA GLY A 238 -14.20 -3.11 20.60
C GLY A 238 -13.51 -2.30 19.51
N ASP A 239 -12.90 -2.96 18.52
CA ASP A 239 -12.28 -2.33 17.35
C ASP A 239 -13.30 -2.04 16.24
N ASN A 240 -12.92 -1.22 15.26
CA ASN A 240 -13.83 -0.83 14.18
C ASN A 240 -13.85 -1.88 13.04
N PRO A 241 -14.96 -2.61 12.81
CA PRO A 241 -15.04 -3.64 11.78
C PRO A 241 -15.08 -3.11 10.34
N ASP A 242 -15.14 -1.79 10.17
CA ASP A 242 -15.21 -1.11 8.88
C ASP A 242 -13.87 -0.41 8.53
N LYS A 243 -12.84 -0.52 9.38
CA LYS A 243 -11.49 -0.02 9.11
C LYS A 243 -10.53 -1.18 8.87
N TRP A 244 -9.84 -1.17 7.73
CA TRP A 244 -8.89 -2.23 7.38
C TRP A 244 -7.78 -2.36 8.42
N ILE A 245 -7.30 -1.25 8.97
CA ILE A 245 -6.22 -1.25 9.97
C ILE A 245 -6.60 -1.99 11.26
N ASP A 246 -7.89 -1.99 11.60
CA ASP A 246 -8.39 -2.71 12.76
C ASP A 246 -8.66 -4.16 12.39
N VAL A 247 -9.38 -4.41 11.30
CA VAL A 247 -9.70 -5.78 10.84
C VAL A 247 -8.46 -6.62 10.56
N LYS A 248 -7.37 -6.03 10.02
CA LYS A 248 -6.15 -6.78 9.69
C LYS A 248 -5.48 -7.42 10.91
N LYS A 249 -5.68 -6.85 12.11
CA LYS A 249 -5.15 -7.38 13.38
C LYS A 249 -5.74 -8.75 13.72
N TYR A 250 -6.99 -9.00 13.31
CA TYR A 250 -7.77 -10.19 13.66
C TYR A 250 -7.62 -11.34 12.67
N LEU A 251 -7.20 -11.06 11.43
CA LEU A 251 -6.98 -12.10 10.43
C LEU A 251 -5.96 -13.15 10.94
N PRO A 252 -4.74 -12.81 11.39
CA PRO A 252 -3.79 -13.81 11.89
C PRO A 252 -4.32 -14.65 13.06
N LEU A 253 -5.22 -14.08 13.87
CA LEU A 253 -5.83 -14.77 15.01
C LEU A 253 -6.72 -15.95 14.58
N LEU A 254 -7.24 -15.96 13.35
CA LEU A 254 -8.01 -17.09 12.80
C LEU A 254 -7.19 -18.39 12.68
N SER A 255 -5.87 -18.34 12.84
CA SER A 255 -5.03 -19.54 12.93
C SER A 255 -4.97 -20.15 14.33
N GLN A 256 -5.47 -19.43 15.34
CA GLN A 256 -5.36 -19.81 16.75
C GLN A 256 -6.71 -20.33 17.28
N LYS A 257 -6.70 -21.52 17.89
CA LYS A 257 -7.91 -22.20 18.40
C LYS A 257 -8.75 -21.36 19.36
N LYS A 258 -8.09 -20.55 20.21
CA LYS A 258 -8.76 -19.60 21.12
C LYS A 258 -9.72 -18.65 20.39
N TRP A 259 -9.41 -18.30 19.16
CA TRP A 259 -10.11 -17.30 18.37
C TRP A 259 -11.01 -17.92 17.30
N TYR A 260 -10.49 -18.85 16.49
CA TYR A 260 -11.27 -19.41 15.38
C TYR A 260 -12.48 -20.23 15.84
N SER A 261 -12.47 -20.74 17.07
CA SER A 261 -13.62 -21.46 17.64
C SER A 261 -14.81 -20.55 18.00
N ARG A 262 -14.63 -19.23 17.98
CA ARG A 262 -15.66 -18.23 18.30
C ARG A 262 -16.44 -17.75 17.07
N VAL A 263 -16.02 -18.14 15.87
CA VAL A 263 -16.52 -17.63 14.60
C VAL A 263 -17.01 -18.76 13.70
N ARG A 264 -17.79 -18.41 12.68
CA ARG A 264 -18.58 -19.37 11.90
C ARG A 264 -17.73 -20.28 11.03
N HIS A 265 -16.69 -19.75 10.37
CA HIS A 265 -15.95 -20.49 9.35
C HIS A 265 -14.71 -21.18 9.90
N GLY A 266 -14.35 -20.92 11.15
CA GLY A 266 -13.28 -21.64 11.84
C GLY A 266 -11.88 -21.28 11.37
N TYR A 267 -10.98 -22.26 11.40
CA TYR A 267 -9.56 -22.06 11.19
C TYR A 267 -9.25 -21.48 9.79
N ALA A 268 -8.36 -20.49 9.75
CA ALA A 268 -7.80 -19.99 8.50
C ALA A 268 -6.36 -19.46 8.67
N ARG A 269 -5.57 -19.49 7.60
CA ARG A 269 -4.19 -18.95 7.58
C ARG A 269 -4.19 -17.43 7.40
N GLY A 270 -4.74 -16.69 8.36
CA GLY A 270 -4.99 -15.26 8.17
C GLY A 270 -3.77 -14.33 8.15
N GLN A 271 -2.53 -14.82 8.35
CA GLN A 271 -1.34 -14.00 8.06
C GLN A 271 -1.12 -13.82 6.55
N GLU A 272 -1.50 -14.80 5.73
CA GLU A 272 -1.35 -14.78 4.28
C GLU A 272 -2.11 -13.59 3.63
N PRO A 273 -3.41 -13.33 3.90
CA PRO A 273 -4.11 -12.18 3.31
C PRO A 273 -3.58 -10.83 3.77
N VAL A 274 -3.06 -10.70 5.00
CA VAL A 274 -2.46 -9.43 5.46
C VAL A 274 -1.24 -9.08 4.60
N ARG A 275 -0.33 -10.05 4.43
CA ARG A 275 0.85 -9.89 3.56
C ARG A 275 0.46 -9.66 2.11
N TYR A 276 -0.55 -10.38 1.62
CA TYR A 276 -1.08 -10.22 0.27
C TYR A 276 -1.53 -8.77 0.00
N VAL A 277 -2.32 -8.20 0.91
CA VAL A 277 -2.79 -6.80 0.81
C VAL A 277 -1.63 -5.81 0.89
N GLU A 278 -0.70 -6.00 1.83
CA GLU A 278 0.44 -5.09 2.02
C GLU A 278 1.39 -5.09 0.80
N ASN A 279 1.64 -6.25 0.21
CA ASN A 279 2.43 -6.37 -1.02
C ASN A 279 1.73 -5.69 -2.21
N ILE A 280 0.43 -5.91 -2.40
CA ILE A 280 -0.31 -5.28 -3.51
C ILE A 280 -0.32 -3.77 -3.36
N ARG A 281 -0.47 -3.24 -2.14
CA ARG A 281 -0.33 -1.80 -1.87
C ARG A 281 1.05 -1.30 -2.27
N SER A 282 2.11 -2.04 -1.90
CA SER A 282 3.48 -1.73 -2.33
C SER A 282 3.61 -1.65 -3.84
N TYR A 283 3.14 -2.67 -4.56
CA TYR A 283 3.26 -2.74 -6.01
C TYR A 283 2.44 -1.64 -6.68
N TYR A 284 1.23 -1.38 -6.17
CA TYR A 284 0.37 -0.32 -6.66
C TYR A 284 1.03 1.06 -6.52
N ASP A 285 1.54 1.40 -5.34
CA ASP A 285 2.16 2.70 -5.09
C ASP A 285 3.39 2.92 -5.99
N ILE A 286 4.26 1.90 -6.14
CA ILE A 286 5.41 1.96 -7.05
C ILE A 286 4.96 2.18 -8.49
N LEU A 287 3.93 1.46 -8.94
CA LEU A 287 3.45 1.56 -10.32
C LEU A 287 2.74 2.91 -10.60
N VAL A 288 2.01 3.44 -9.62
CA VAL A 288 1.44 4.79 -9.68
C VAL A 288 2.55 5.81 -9.85
N TRP A 289 3.58 5.76 -8.99
CA TRP A 289 4.70 6.68 -9.02
C TRP A 289 5.49 6.61 -10.33
N ILE A 290 5.82 5.41 -10.84
CA ILE A 290 6.50 5.27 -12.15
C ILE A 290 5.65 5.85 -13.27
N ASN A 291 4.36 5.51 -13.30
CA ASN A 291 3.47 5.98 -14.37
C ASN A 291 3.29 7.50 -14.36
N GLU A 292 3.24 8.13 -13.18
CA GLU A 292 3.15 9.59 -13.05
C GLU A 292 4.44 10.30 -13.48
N ARG A 293 5.61 9.67 -13.33
CA ARG A 293 6.87 10.18 -13.89
C ARG A 293 6.94 10.08 -15.41
N GLU A 294 6.46 8.98 -15.98
CA GLU A 294 6.43 8.78 -17.44
C GLU A 294 5.36 9.66 -18.13
N HIS A 295 4.22 9.86 -17.45
CA HIS A 295 3.07 10.58 -17.95
C HIS A 295 2.62 11.58 -16.89
N PRO A 296 3.32 12.73 -16.75
CA PRO A 296 2.93 13.74 -15.78
C PRO A 296 1.47 14.14 -16.04
N PRO A 297 0.63 14.24 -15.00
CA PRO A 297 -0.76 14.61 -15.19
C PRO A 297 -0.85 15.91 -15.99
N GLN A 298 -1.65 15.91 -17.06
CA GLN A 298 -2.01 17.16 -17.74
C GLN A 298 -2.94 17.91 -16.79
N ILE A 299 -2.39 18.80 -15.98
CA ILE A 299 -3.15 19.60 -15.03
C ILE A 299 -3.92 20.67 -15.83
N PRO A 300 -5.26 20.62 -15.96
CA PRO A 300 -6.01 21.84 -16.24
C PRO A 300 -5.70 22.80 -15.09
N THR A 301 -5.30 24.04 -15.41
CA THR A 301 -4.69 25.08 -14.55
C THR A 301 -5.50 25.50 -13.30
N ARG A 302 -6.43 24.69 -12.79
CA ARG A 302 -7.29 25.02 -11.64
C ARG A 302 -7.47 23.93 -10.59
N ALA A 303 -6.74 22.81 -10.63
CA ALA A 303 -6.90 21.78 -9.59
C ALA A 303 -5.56 21.14 -9.15
N LEU A 304 -4.65 21.97 -8.65
CA LEU A 304 -3.66 21.49 -7.66
C LEU A 304 -4.24 21.78 -6.27
N THR A 305 -5.04 20.84 -5.80
CA THR A 305 -5.39 20.71 -4.38
C THR A 305 -5.21 19.25 -4.00
N ILE A 306 -3.98 18.77 -4.18
CA ILE A 306 -3.45 17.68 -3.37
C ILE A 306 -2.54 18.38 -2.37
N THR A 307 -3.15 18.83 -1.28
CA THR A 307 -2.40 19.14 -0.06
C THR A 307 -1.84 17.83 0.44
N SER A 308 -0.55 17.59 0.16
CA SER A 308 0.29 16.88 1.11
C SER A 308 0.04 17.56 2.48
N PRO A 309 -0.23 16.82 3.58
CA PRO A 309 -0.26 17.45 4.89
C PRO A 309 1.19 17.79 5.25
N VAL A 310 1.71 18.85 4.62
CA VAL A 310 2.92 19.56 4.96
C VAL A 310 2.44 20.87 5.58
N LEU A 311 2.48 20.89 6.91
CA LEU A 311 2.71 22.08 7.73
C LEU A 311 3.76 21.69 8.75
#